data_AF-S4NLP6-F1
#
_entry.id   AF-S4NLP6-F1
#
_cell.length_a   1.000
_cell.length_b   1.000
_cell.length_c   1.000
_cell.angle_alpha   90.00
_cell.angle_beta   90.00
_cell.angle_gamma   90.00
#
_symmetry.space_group_name_H-M   'P 1'
#
loop_
_entity.id
_entity.type
_entity.pdbx_description
1 polymer ?
#
loop_
_entity_poly.entity_id
_entity_poly.type
_entity_poly.pdbx_seq_one_letter_code
_entity_poly.pdbx_strand_id
1 'polypeptide(L)'
;EVQVEALLYHLSDSYDINKALALELLTRCPEELLKLKQYSTSLELQDILSEASSVKPTDCVSAVHKLKLLRSKLPAHIVPGTDSTIPSKVKFALLGILLKEAQKQLAVCQQSIV
;
A
#
# COMPACT_ATOMS: atom_id res chain seq x y z
N GLU A 1 8.44 14.38 12.74
CA GLU A 1 7.04 14.00 12.42
C GLU A 1 6.47 14.78 11.25
N VAL A 2 6.47 16.13 11.28
CA VAL A 2 5.99 16.99 10.16
C VAL A 2 6.62 16.66 8.80
N GLN A 3 7.89 16.26 8.78
CA GLN A 3 8.60 15.88 7.54
C GLN A 3 8.14 14.53 6.98
N VAL A 4 7.73 13.57 7.82
CA VAL A 4 7.24 12.26 7.37
C VAL A 4 5.85 12.41 6.77
N GLU A 5 4.99 13.21 7.40
CA GLU A 5 3.66 13.55 6.87
C GLU A 5 3.75 14.16 5.47
N ALA A 6 4.64 15.15 5.28
CA ALA A 6 4.84 15.78 3.98
C ALA A 6 5.32 14.77 2.91
N LEU A 7 6.25 13.89 3.26
CA LEU A 7 6.72 12.85 2.34
C LEU A 7 5.62 11.85 2.00
N LEU A 8 4.80 11.45 2.97
CA LEU A 8 3.66 10.56 2.75
C LEU A 8 2.59 11.21 1.87
N TYR A 9 2.35 12.51 2.03
CA TYR A 9 1.49 13.29 1.15
C TYR A 9 2.00 13.26 -0.30
N HIS A 10 3.30 13.42 -0.51
CA HIS A 10 3.90 13.40 -1.85
C HIS A 10 3.88 12.04 -2.54
N LEU A 11 3.54 10.94 -1.86
CA LEU A 11 3.23 9.66 -2.54
C LEU A 11 1.94 9.75 -3.38
N SER A 12 1.07 10.71 -3.07
CA SER A 12 -0.19 10.98 -3.78
C SER A 12 -0.10 12.22 -4.67
N ASP A 13 1.12 12.71 -4.95
CA ASP A 13 1.35 13.90 -5.76
C ASP A 13 0.89 13.71 -7.22
N SER A 14 0.69 14.78 -7.97
CA SER A 14 0.37 14.69 -9.40
C SER A 14 1.62 14.32 -10.23
N TYR A 15 2.82 14.61 -9.73
CA TYR A 15 4.08 14.37 -10.43
C TYR A 15 4.75 13.08 -9.97
N ASP A 16 4.98 12.13 -10.88
CA ASP A 16 5.61 10.85 -10.56
C ASP A 16 7.05 10.99 -10.04
N ILE A 17 7.78 12.03 -10.47
CA ILE A 17 9.12 12.34 -9.96
C ILE A 17 9.07 12.60 -8.45
N ASN A 18 8.07 13.36 -7.99
CA ASN A 18 7.90 13.66 -6.56
C ASN A 18 7.56 12.38 -5.78
N LYS A 19 6.70 11.51 -6.32
CA LYS A 19 6.38 10.21 -5.69
C LYS A 19 7.59 9.30 -5.58
N ALA A 20 8.43 9.26 -6.61
CA ALA A 20 9.64 8.44 -6.63
C ALA A 20 10.66 8.94 -5.59
N LEU A 21 10.89 10.24 -5.53
CA LEU A 21 11.80 10.85 -4.55
C LEU A 21 11.27 10.67 -3.12
N ALA A 22 9.97 10.91 -2.90
CA ALA A 22 9.34 10.71 -1.59
C ALA A 22 9.49 9.26 -1.12
N LEU A 23 9.26 8.27 -2.00
CA LEU A 23 9.46 6.87 -1.70
C LEU A 23 10.92 6.56 -1.34
N GLU A 24 11.89 7.08 -2.10
CA GLU A 24 13.31 6.90 -1.80
C GLU A 24 13.66 7.41 -0.39
N LEU A 25 13.19 8.60 -0.03
CA LEU A 25 13.43 9.17 1.29
C LEU A 25 12.73 8.37 2.41
N LEU A 26 11.48 7.96 2.19
CA LEU A 26 10.71 7.17 3.16
C LEU A 26 11.29 5.76 3.38
N THR A 27 11.89 5.13 2.36
CA THR A 27 12.55 3.84 2.54
C THR A 27 13.77 3.91 3.47
N ARG A 28 14.40 5.08 3.58
CA ARG A 28 15.52 5.34 4.51
C ARG A 28 15.06 5.80 5.90
N CYS A 29 13.77 6.12 6.06
CA CYS A 29 13.20 6.55 7.34
C CYS A 29 13.14 5.38 8.35
N PRO A 30 13.34 5.60 9.66
CA PRO A 30 13.08 4.59 10.68
C PRO A 30 11.64 4.05 10.61
N GLU A 31 11.45 2.74 10.76
CA GLU A 31 10.13 2.11 10.66
C GLU A 31 9.19 2.57 11.76
N GLU A 32 9.73 2.87 12.94
CA GLU A 32 9.02 3.31 14.13
C GLU A 32 8.22 4.57 13.85
N LEU A 33 8.78 5.48 13.05
CA LEU A 33 8.08 6.69 12.64
C LEU A 33 6.88 6.35 11.76
N LEU A 34 7.05 5.45 10.77
CA LEU A 34 5.97 5.05 9.86
C LEU A 34 4.83 4.26 10.55
N LYS A 35 5.09 3.65 11.71
CA LYS A 35 4.10 2.92 12.51
C LYS A 35 3.20 3.84 13.33
N LEU A 36 3.55 5.11 13.47
CA LEU A 36 2.72 6.10 14.14
C LEU A 36 1.47 6.33 13.28
N LYS A 37 0.31 5.78 13.67
CA LYS A 37 -0.98 5.90 12.95
C LYS A 37 -1.59 7.31 13.03
N GLN A 38 -0.76 8.34 12.91
CA GLN A 38 -1.11 9.75 13.07
C GLN A 38 -1.09 10.54 11.76
N TYR A 39 -0.80 9.85 10.65
CA TYR A 39 -0.64 10.47 9.34
C TYR A 39 -1.95 10.50 8.55
N SER A 40 -2.17 11.54 7.75
CA SER A 40 -3.38 11.65 6.92
C SER A 40 -3.39 10.63 5.77
N THR A 41 -2.22 10.31 5.21
CA THR A 41 -2.08 9.27 4.19
C THR A 41 -2.16 7.90 4.83
N SER A 42 -3.20 7.13 4.47
CA SER A 42 -3.33 5.75 4.91
C SER A 42 -2.22 4.85 4.35
N LEU A 43 -1.67 4.00 5.22
CA LEU A 43 -0.75 2.92 4.90
C LEU A 43 -1.38 1.54 5.19
N GLU A 44 -2.71 1.47 5.28
CA GLU A 44 -3.42 0.21 5.41
C GLU A 44 -3.56 -0.47 4.05
N LEU A 45 -3.31 -1.78 3.99
CA LEU A 45 -3.28 -2.51 2.71
C LEU A 45 -4.62 -2.43 1.96
N GLN A 46 -5.75 -2.46 2.68
CA GLN A 46 -7.08 -2.38 2.06
C GLN A 46 -7.31 -1.05 1.34
N ASP A 47 -6.89 0.06 1.96
CA ASP A 47 -7.03 1.40 1.37
C ASP A 47 -6.16 1.52 0.10
N ILE A 48 -4.95 0.96 0.13
CA ILE A 48 -4.05 0.92 -1.02
C ILE A 48 -4.66 0.10 -2.17
N LEU A 49 -5.28 -1.05 -1.88
CA LEU A 49 -5.94 -1.88 -2.89
C LEU A 49 -7.19 -1.20 -3.47
N SER A 50 -7.94 -0.48 -2.64
CA SER A 50 -9.07 0.34 -3.09
C SER A 50 -8.59 1.46 -4.01
N GLU A 51 -7.51 2.15 -3.66
CA GLU A 51 -6.90 3.20 -4.50
C GLU A 51 -6.37 2.63 -5.82
N ALA A 52 -5.77 1.43 -5.80
CA ALA A 52 -5.33 0.72 -7.00
C ALA A 52 -6.48 0.30 -7.94
N SER A 53 -7.71 0.25 -7.43
CA SER A 53 -8.92 -0.06 -8.20
C SER A 53 -9.61 1.19 -8.77
N SER A 54 -9.02 2.38 -8.55
CA SER A 54 -9.53 3.64 -9.08
C SER A 54 -9.45 3.67 -10.61
N VAL A 55 -10.42 4.34 -11.23
CA VAL A 55 -10.42 4.61 -12.68
C VAL A 55 -9.39 5.69 -13.06
N LYS A 56 -8.83 6.42 -12.08
CA LYS A 56 -7.83 7.45 -12.33
C LYS A 56 -6.44 6.81 -12.40
N PRO A 57 -5.71 6.99 -13.52
CA PRO A 57 -4.35 6.44 -13.64
C PRO A 57 -3.39 6.94 -12.54
N THR A 58 -3.54 8.19 -12.11
CA THR A 58 -2.72 8.80 -11.06
C THR A 58 -2.81 8.07 -9.73
N ASP A 59 -4.02 7.66 -9.35
CA ASP A 59 -4.32 6.96 -8.10
C ASP A 59 -3.70 5.56 -8.14
N CYS A 60 -3.78 4.87 -9.29
CA CYS A 60 -3.14 3.57 -9.49
C CYS A 60 -1.62 3.65 -9.28
N VAL A 61 -0.98 4.70 -9.81
CA VAL A 61 0.45 4.92 -9.62
C VAL A 61 0.76 5.20 -8.16
N SER A 62 0.00 6.07 -7.50
CA SER A 62 0.16 6.38 -6.07
C SER A 62 0.02 5.15 -5.18
N ALA A 63 -0.97 4.29 -5.46
CA ALA A 63 -1.14 3.01 -4.78
C ALA A 63 0.09 2.09 -4.93
N VAL A 64 0.71 2.05 -6.12
CA VAL A 64 1.96 1.30 -6.34
C VAL A 64 3.09 1.83 -5.47
N HIS A 65 3.23 3.14 -5.32
CA HIS A 65 4.26 3.73 -4.47
C HIS A 65 4.02 3.41 -2.98
N LYS A 66 2.78 3.51 -2.51
CA LYS A 66 2.39 3.12 -1.13
C LYS A 66 2.62 1.63 -0.88
N LEU A 67 2.26 0.76 -1.84
CA LEU A 67 2.49 -0.69 -1.74
C LEU A 67 3.98 -1.04 -1.71
N LYS A 68 4.81 -0.35 -2.50
CA LYS A 68 6.28 -0.50 -2.46
C LYS A 68 6.82 -0.15 -1.08
N LEU A 69 6.36 0.96 -0.50
CA LEU A 69 6.74 1.38 0.87
C LEU A 69 6.33 0.31 1.88
N LEU A 70 5.07 -0.13 1.86
CA LEU A 70 4.51 -1.14 2.76
C LEU A 70 5.33 -2.43 2.73
N ARG A 71 5.61 -2.96 1.53
CA ARG A 71 6.42 -4.17 1.35
C ARG A 71 7.83 -4.02 1.90
N SER A 72 8.43 -2.83 1.79
CA SER A 72 9.82 -2.58 2.18
C SER A 72 10.01 -2.27 3.66
N LYS A 73 9.05 -1.60 4.31
CA LYS A 73 9.19 -1.04 5.66
C LYS A 73 8.17 -1.55 6.66
N LEU A 74 7.03 -2.05 6.19
CA LEU A 74 5.92 -2.47 7.04
C LEU A 74 5.36 -3.84 6.60
N PRO A 75 6.20 -4.89 6.44
CA PRO A 75 5.74 -6.21 5.98
C PRO A 75 4.70 -6.83 6.92
N ALA A 76 4.73 -6.49 8.22
CA ALA A 76 3.75 -6.93 9.20
C ALA A 76 2.33 -6.41 8.93
N HIS A 77 2.18 -5.29 8.20
CA HIS A 77 0.86 -4.78 7.78
C HIS A 77 0.27 -5.59 6.61
N ILE A 78 1.10 -6.39 5.93
CA ILE A 78 0.68 -7.32 4.88
C ILE A 78 0.40 -8.70 5.47
N VAL A 79 1.30 -9.18 6.32
CA VAL A 79 1.22 -10.51 6.93
C VAL A 79 1.33 -10.35 8.45
N PRO A 80 0.18 -10.27 9.16
CA PRO A 80 0.17 -10.12 10.61
C PRO A 80 0.89 -11.31 11.28
N GLY A 81 1.75 -11.02 12.25
CA GLY A 81 2.42 -12.05 13.06
C GLY A 81 3.62 -12.73 12.40
N THR A 82 4.11 -12.25 11.25
CA THR A 82 5.38 -12.70 10.68
C THR A 82 6.43 -11.60 10.68
N ASP A 83 7.54 -11.83 11.39
CA ASP A 83 8.78 -11.05 11.26
C ASP A 83 9.57 -11.42 10.00
N SER A 84 8.96 -12.19 9.09
CA SER A 84 9.64 -12.72 7.93
C SER A 84 9.77 -11.64 6.85
N THR A 85 10.94 -11.02 6.81
CA THR A 85 11.36 -10.08 5.77
C THR A 85 11.66 -10.76 4.43
N ILE A 86 11.46 -12.09 4.33
CA ILE A 86 11.73 -12.88 3.12
C ILE A 86 10.78 -12.40 2.01
N PRO A 87 11.29 -11.79 0.92
CA PRO A 87 10.46 -11.17 -0.11
C PRO A 87 9.45 -12.14 -0.73
N SER A 88 9.82 -13.42 -0.87
CA SER A 88 8.95 -14.46 -1.43
C SER A 88 7.71 -14.72 -0.58
N LYS A 89 7.81 -14.69 0.75
CA LYS A 89 6.65 -14.89 1.63
C LYS A 89 5.69 -13.71 1.57
N VAL A 90 6.20 -12.49 1.61
CA VAL A 90 5.38 -11.27 1.50
C VAL A 90 4.68 -11.21 0.14
N LYS A 91 5.39 -11.53 -0.96
CA LYS A 91 4.80 -11.63 -2.30
C LYS A 91 3.69 -12.69 -2.37
N PHE A 92 3.94 -13.89 -1.84
CA PHE A 92 2.95 -14.96 -1.87
C PHE A 92 1.70 -14.62 -1.04
N ALA A 93 1.89 -13.99 0.11
CA ALA A 93 0.77 -13.52 0.92
C ALA A 93 -0.05 -12.43 0.22
N LEU A 94 0.60 -11.46 -0.45
CA LEU A 94 -0.10 -10.46 -1.27
C LEU A 94 -0.94 -11.13 -2.36
N LEU A 95 -0.37 -12.10 -3.08
CA LEU A 95 -1.12 -12.85 -4.11
C LEU A 95 -2.33 -13.59 -3.51
N GLY A 96 -2.18 -14.19 -2.33
CA GLY A 96 -3.28 -14.83 -1.60
C GLY A 96 -4.38 -13.85 -1.18
N ILE A 97 -4.02 -12.65 -0.75
CA ILE A 97 -4.97 -11.58 -0.40
C ILE A 97 -5.73 -11.12 -1.65
N LEU A 98 -5.02 -10.86 -2.75
CA LEU A 98 -5.63 -10.45 -4.03
C LEU A 98 -6.58 -11.53 -4.56
N LEU A 99 -6.19 -12.81 -4.48
CA LEU A 99 -7.03 -13.93 -4.90
C LEU A 99 -8.34 -13.98 -4.09
N LYS A 100 -8.25 -13.83 -2.76
CA LYS A 100 -9.44 -13.81 -1.89
C LYS A 100 -10.38 -12.66 -2.23
N GLU A 101 -9.83 -11.48 -2.49
CA GLU A 101 -10.63 -10.31 -2.86
C GLU A 101 -11.32 -10.52 -4.22
N ALA A 102 -10.60 -11.04 -5.22
CA ALA A 102 -11.19 -11.38 -6.51
C ALA A 102 -12.32 -12.43 -6.39
N GLN A 103 -12.13 -13.46 -5.55
CA GLN A 103 -13.17 -14.46 -5.28
C GLN A 103 -14.41 -13.85 -4.61
N LYS A 104 -14.22 -12.92 -3.67
CA LYS A 104 -15.32 -12.19 -3.03
C LYS A 104 -16.10 -11.36 -4.03
N GLN A 105 -15.41 -10.61 -4.90
CA GLN A 105 -16.06 -9.81 -5.94
C GLN A 105 -16.80 -10.69 -6.95
N LEU A 106 -16.22 -11.82 -7.36
CA LEU A 106 -16.88 -12.78 -8.23
C LEU A 106 -18.19 -13.29 -7.61
N ALA A 107 -18.19 -13.64 -6.32
CA ALA A 107 -19.39 -14.10 -5.64
C ALA A 107 -20.51 -13.04 -5.62
N VAL A 108 -20.16 -11.76 -5.41
CA VAL A 108 -21.12 -10.65 -5.50
C VAL A 108 -21.67 -10.52 -6.92
N CYS A 109 -20.81 -10.53 -7.94
CA CYS A 109 -21.24 -10.47 -9.34
C CYS A 109 -22.17 -11.63 -9.70
N GLN A 110 -21.87 -12.84 -9.25
CA GLN A 110 -22.72 -14.02 -9.48
C GLN A 110 -24.10 -13.89 -8.81
N GLN A 111 -24.18 -13.24 -7.65
CA GLN A 111 -25.44 -12.98 -6.95
C GLN A 111 -26.24 -11.82 -7.58
N SER A 112 -25.57 -10.88 -8.24
CA SER A 112 -26.21 -9.75 -8.94
C SER A 112 -26.75 -10.10 -10.34
N ILE A 113 -26.48 -11.29 -10.88
CA ILE A 113 -27.05 -11.79 -12.15
C ILE A 113 -28.41 -12.49 -11.87
N VAL A 114 -29.23 -11.90 -11.00
CA VAL A 114 -30.62 -12.33 -10.73
C VAL A 114 -31.56 -11.16 -10.96
#